data_AF-H1SCR0-F1
#
_entry.id   AF-H1SCR0-F1
#
_cell.length_a   1.000
_cell.length_b   1.000
_cell.length_c   1.000
_cell.angle_alpha   90.00
_cell.angle_beta   90.00
_cell.angle_gamma   90.00
#
_symmetry.space_group_name_H-M   'P 1'
#
loop_
_entity.id
_entity.type
_entity.pdbx_description
1 polymer ?
#
loop_
_entity_poly.entity_id
_entity_poly.type
_entity_poly.pdbx_seq_one_letter_code
_entity_poly.pdbx_strand_id
1 'polypeptide(L)'
;MASAAPGWRDGTLILRNHGALTVGNTVGEAFNWMHRLELACRAQIGAMSCNTPLREVGAGVLQETWNNYQPGTRRPYGVMEWPALLRKLDRLDPSFRD
;
A
#
# COMPACT_ATOMS: atom_id res chain seq x y z
N MET A 1 22.59 12.86 4.81
CA MET A 1 21.24 12.36 5.15
C MET A 1 20.24 13.39 4.70
N ALA A 2 19.62 13.21 3.53
CA ALA A 2 18.64 14.15 3.01
C ALA A 2 17.36 14.05 3.85
N SER A 3 17.07 15.13 4.57
CA SER A 3 15.82 15.35 5.30
C SER A 3 14.67 15.42 4.28
N ALA A 4 13.73 14.46 4.34
CA ALA A 4 12.51 14.49 3.54
C ALA A 4 11.64 15.67 3.97
N ALA A 5 11.12 16.44 3.01
CA ALA A 5 10.24 17.57 3.26
C ALA A 5 9.02 17.14 4.11
N PRO A 6 8.56 18.00 5.04
CA PRO A 6 7.41 17.69 5.89
C PRO A 6 6.16 17.58 5.01
N GLY A 7 5.72 16.34 4.75
CA GLY A 7 4.53 16.05 3.94
C GLY A 7 4.63 14.80 3.08
N TRP A 8 5.85 14.36 2.71
CA TRP A 8 6.04 13.15 1.91
C TRP A 8 6.33 11.95 2.83
N ARG A 9 5.27 11.29 3.30
CA ARG A 9 5.34 9.94 3.90
C ARG A 9 5.05 8.87 2.85
N ASP A 10 5.40 9.12 1.60
CA ASP A 10 5.09 8.21 0.51
C ASP A 10 6.24 7.23 0.35
N GLY A 11 6.22 6.17 1.17
CA GLY A 11 7.15 5.06 1.09
C GLY A 11 6.89 4.18 -0.14
N THR A 12 6.53 4.75 -1.29
CA THR A 12 6.14 4.02 -2.49
C THR A 12 6.54 4.79 -3.74
N LEU A 13 7.15 4.10 -4.69
CA LEU A 13 7.63 4.64 -5.95
C LEU A 13 7.21 3.72 -7.11
N ILE A 14 6.62 4.32 -8.15
CA ILE A 14 6.42 3.64 -9.44
C ILE A 14 7.64 3.90 -10.31
N LEU A 15 8.42 2.84 -10.56
CA LEU A 15 9.57 2.85 -11.45
C LEU A 15 9.07 2.64 -12.88
N ARG A 16 8.97 3.73 -13.65
CA ARG A 16 8.49 3.70 -15.04
C ARG A 16 9.24 2.63 -15.83
N ASN A 17 8.48 1.76 -16.50
CA ASN A 17 8.98 0.65 -17.31
C ASN A 17 9.78 -0.43 -16.54
N HIS A 18 9.69 -0.45 -15.21
CA HIS A 18 10.39 -1.45 -14.39
C HIS A 18 9.48 -2.13 -13.37
N GLY A 19 8.83 -1.37 -12.50
CA GLY A 19 8.01 -1.95 -11.44
C GLY A 19 7.69 -0.97 -10.30
N ALA A 20 7.64 -1.50 -9.09
CA ALA A 20 7.31 -0.76 -7.88
C ALA A 20 8.37 -0.98 -6.81
N LEU A 21 8.62 0.06 -6.02
CA LEU A 21 9.45 0.00 -4.82
C LEU A 21 8.67 0.56 -3.65
N THR A 22 8.64 -0.14 -2.52
CA THR A 22 8.09 0.39 -1.28
C THR A 22 9.08 0.29 -0.13
N VAL A 23 8.94 1.21 0.81
CA VAL A 23 9.71 1.29 2.05
C VAL A 23 8.78 1.60 3.21
N GLY A 24 9.17 1.20 4.41
CA GLY A 24 8.46 1.46 5.65
C GLY A 24 9.42 1.40 6.83
N ASN A 25 8.99 1.87 7.99
CA ASN A 25 9.81 1.82 9.22
C ASN A 25 9.96 0.39 9.76
N THR A 26 9.11 -0.53 9.29
CA THR A 26 9.18 -1.96 9.57
C THR A 26 8.92 -2.78 8.30
N VAL A 27 9.33 -4.04 8.29
CA VAL A 27 9.04 -4.99 7.20
C VAL A 27 7.52 -5.11 6.98
N GLY A 28 6.74 -5.17 8.07
CA GLY A 28 5.28 -5.27 7.99
C GLY A 28 4.62 -4.04 7.36
N GLU A 29 5.15 -2.85 7.65
CA GLU A 29 4.70 -1.61 7.02
C GLU A 29 5.05 -1.58 5.52
N ALA A 30 6.30 -1.89 5.17
CA ALA A 30 6.75 -1.92 3.77
C ALA A 30 5.95 -2.93 2.93
N PHE A 31 5.69 -4.12 3.48
CA PHE A 31 4.86 -5.15 2.84
C PHE A 31 3.42 -4.67 2.62
N ASN A 32 2.83 -4.00 3.61
CA ASN A 32 1.47 -3.46 3.48
C ASN A 32 1.38 -2.42 2.36
N TRP A 33 2.36 -1.50 2.28
CA TRP A 33 2.45 -0.54 1.18
C TRP A 33 2.56 -1.23 -0.18
N MET A 34 3.42 -2.24 -0.29
CA MET A 34 3.57 -3.01 -1.53
C MET A 34 2.24 -3.67 -1.94
N HIS A 35 1.57 -4.33 -0.99
CA HIS A 35 0.30 -5.01 -1.26
C HIS A 35 -0.80 -4.03 -1.70
N ARG A 36 -0.89 -2.86 -1.06
CA ARG A 36 -1.87 -1.83 -1.43
C ARG A 36 -1.60 -1.24 -2.82
N LEU A 37 -0.33 -0.98 -3.15
CA LEU A 37 0.03 -0.50 -4.48
C LEU A 37 -0.32 -1.55 -5.55
N GLU A 38 0.02 -2.82 -5.30
CA GLU A 38 -0.30 -3.91 -6.22
C GLU A 38 -1.82 -4.05 -6.44
N LEU A 39 -2.61 -4.01 -5.36
CA LEU A 39 -4.08 -4.00 -5.43
C LEU A 39 -4.62 -2.81 -6.24
N ALA A 40 -4.07 -1.61 -6.03
CA ALA A 40 -4.47 -0.42 -6.78
C ALA A 40 -4.16 -0.55 -8.27
N CYS A 41 -2.96 -1.03 -8.63
CA CYS A 41 -2.59 -1.30 -10.02
C CYS A 41 -3.51 -2.35 -10.66
N ARG A 42 -3.79 -3.45 -9.95
CA ARG A 42 -4.70 -4.49 -10.43
C ARG A 42 -6.12 -3.98 -10.64
N ALA A 43 -6.64 -3.18 -9.71
CA ALA A 43 -7.95 -2.55 -9.86
C ALA A 43 -7.99 -1.60 -11.06
N GLN A 44 -6.94 -0.79 -11.25
CA GLN A 44 -6.83 0.13 -12.38
C GLN A 44 -6.80 -0.63 -13.73
N ILE A 45 -5.97 -1.67 -13.85
CA ILE A 45 -5.94 -2.50 -15.06
C ILE A 45 -7.30 -3.15 -15.31
N GLY A 46 -7.94 -3.70 -14.27
CA GLY A 46 -9.27 -4.29 -14.38
C GLY A 46 -10.31 -3.30 -14.91
N ALA A 47 -10.34 -2.08 -14.34
CA ALA A 47 -11.25 -1.03 -14.77
C ALA A 47 -10.98 -0.54 -16.20
N MET A 48 -9.71 -0.33 -16.57
CA MET A 48 -9.33 0.12 -17.91
C MET A 48 -9.58 -0.95 -18.98
N SER A 49 -9.49 -2.23 -18.61
CA SER A 49 -9.76 -3.36 -19.53
C SER A 49 -11.21 -3.45 -19.97
N CYS A 50 -12.15 -2.81 -19.24
CA CYS A 50 -13.56 -2.75 -19.62
C CYS A 50 -13.83 -1.84 -20.83
N ASN A 51 -12.85 -1.06 -21.29
CA ASN A 51 -12.93 -0.17 -22.46
C ASN A 51 -14.16 0.75 -22.47
N THR A 52 -14.53 1.26 -21.28
CA THR A 52 -15.60 2.23 -21.06
C THR A 52 -15.03 3.47 -20.37
N PRO A 53 -15.61 4.67 -20.55
CA PRO A 53 -15.17 5.84 -19.79
C PRO A 53 -15.18 5.55 -18.28
N LEU A 54 -14.05 5.85 -17.62
CA LEU A 54 -13.94 5.75 -16.17
C LEU A 54 -14.69 6.91 -15.52
N ARG A 55 -15.39 6.61 -14.42
CA ARG A 55 -16.04 7.64 -13.61
C ARG A 55 -15.06 8.15 -12.57
N GLU A 56 -14.73 9.44 -12.65
CA GLU A 56 -13.90 10.09 -11.64
C GLU A 56 -14.62 10.14 -10.28
N VAL A 57 -13.84 9.93 -9.23
CA VAL A 57 -14.30 10.08 -7.85
C VAL A 57 -14.27 11.56 -7.50
N GLY A 58 -15.35 12.09 -6.90
CA GLY A 58 -15.42 13.49 -6.51
C GLY A 58 -14.33 13.87 -5.49
N ALA A 59 -13.78 15.08 -5.63
CA ALA A 59 -12.63 15.54 -4.84
C ALA A 59 -12.85 15.47 -3.31
N GLY A 60 -14.07 15.73 -2.83
CA GLY A 60 -14.41 15.61 -1.41
C GLY A 60 -14.24 14.19 -0.87
N VAL A 61 -14.72 13.19 -1.63
CA VAL A 61 -14.58 11.77 -1.28
C VAL A 61 -13.11 11.34 -1.29
N LEU A 62 -12.33 11.83 -2.26
CA LEU A 62 -10.89 11.58 -2.31
C LEU A 62 -10.18 12.14 -1.06
N GLN A 63 -10.50 13.37 -0.66
CA GLN A 63 -9.90 14.01 0.51
C GLN A 63 -10.26 13.31 1.81
N GLU A 64 -11.54 12.94 2.00
CA GLU A 64 -11.99 12.19 3.17
C GLU A 64 -11.33 10.81 3.24
N THR A 65 -11.24 10.12 2.11
CA THR A 65 -10.58 8.81 2.02
C THR A 65 -9.10 8.93 2.34
N TRP A 66 -8.40 9.95 1.81
CA TRP A 66 -7.02 10.24 2.15
C TRP A 66 -6.84 10.49 3.65
N ASN A 67 -7.71 11.32 4.25
CA ASN A 67 -7.69 11.64 5.67
C ASN A 67 -7.85 10.41 6.59
N ASN A 68 -8.57 9.38 6.15
CA ASN A 68 -8.71 8.11 6.87
C ASN A 68 -7.40 7.32 7.01
N TYR A 69 -6.34 7.71 6.30
CA TYR A 69 -5.04 7.05 6.33
C TYR A 69 -3.92 7.91 6.91
N GLN A 70 -4.25 9.12 7.36
CA GLN A 70 -3.28 10.02 7.96
C GLN A 70 -2.93 9.61 9.39
N PRO A 71 -1.71 9.97 9.87
CA PRO A 71 -1.34 9.77 11.26
C PRO A 71 -2.36 10.41 12.21
N GLY A 72 -2.77 9.70 13.25
CA GLY A 72 -3.78 10.15 14.22
C GLY A 72 -5.20 9.69 13.91
N THR A 73 -5.54 9.43 12.64
CA THR A 73 -6.85 8.84 12.26
C THR A 73 -6.77 7.33 12.18
N ARG A 74 -5.66 6.80 11.65
CA ARG A 74 -5.45 5.35 11.54
C ARG A 74 -4.13 4.92 12.16
N ARG A 75 -4.18 3.74 12.78
CA ARG A 75 -3.00 3.02 13.27
C ARG A 75 -2.00 2.77 12.13
N PRO A 76 -0.68 2.79 12.40
CA PRO A 76 0.32 2.46 11.41
C PRO A 76 0.06 1.11 10.74
N TYR A 77 0.38 1.03 9.45
CA TYR A 77 0.20 -0.21 8.70
C TYR A 77 1.13 -1.31 9.18
N GLY A 78 0.66 -2.56 9.07
CA GLY A 78 1.44 -3.74 9.44
C GLY A 78 1.30 -4.12 10.91
N VAL A 79 0.83 -3.24 11.80
CA VAL A 79 0.67 -3.55 13.23
C VAL A 79 -0.26 -4.75 13.45
N MET A 80 -1.34 -4.85 12.68
CA MET A 80 -2.28 -5.99 12.78
C MET A 80 -2.14 -6.97 11.62
N GLU A 81 -1.94 -6.45 10.42
CA GLU A 81 -1.92 -7.24 9.20
C GLU A 81 -0.69 -8.16 9.17
N TRP A 82 0.47 -7.69 9.63
CA TRP A 82 1.71 -8.45 9.58
C TRP A 82 1.68 -9.70 10.48
N PRO A 83 1.32 -9.64 11.77
CA PRO A 83 1.16 -10.85 12.57
C PRO A 83 0.13 -11.84 12.01
N ALA A 84 -0.95 -11.35 11.39
CA ALA A 84 -1.96 -12.21 10.78
C ALA A 84 -1.41 -12.94 9.54
N LEU A 85 -0.63 -12.24 8.71
CA LEU A 85 0.05 -12.81 7.55
C LEU A 85 1.11 -13.85 7.97
N LEU A 86 1.89 -13.58 9.02
CA LEU A 86 2.83 -14.56 9.57
C LEU A 86 2.11 -15.82 10.07
N ARG A 87 0.99 -15.68 10.80
CA ARG A 87 0.17 -16.85 11.19
C ARG A 87 -0.37 -17.61 9.98
N LYS A 88 -0.64 -16.94 8.86
CA LYS A 88 -1.04 -17.60 7.62
C LYS A 88 0.13 -18.34 7.00
N LEU A 89 1.32 -17.73 6.97
CA LEU A 89 2.53 -18.35 6.44
C LEU A 89 2.92 -19.58 7.23
N ASP A 90 2.85 -19.52 8.58
CA ASP A 90 3.05 -20.67 9.47
C ASP A 90 2.18 -21.88 9.12
N ARG A 91 0.95 -21.65 8.63
CA ARG A 91 0.05 -22.73 8.20
C ARG A 91 0.31 -23.22 6.78
N LEU A 92 0.85 -22.37 5.92
CA LEU A 92 1.08 -22.69 4.51
C LEU A 92 2.40 -23.42 4.33
N ASP A 93 3.45 -22.87 4.92
CA ASP A 93 4.80 -23.42 4.85
C ASP A 93 5.62 -22.81 6.00
N PRO A 94 5.84 -23.54 7.11
CA PRO A 94 6.62 -23.03 8.24
C PRO A 94 8.13 -22.97 7.97
N SER A 95 8.64 -23.52 6.85
CA SER A 95 10.09 -23.57 6.57
C SER A 95 10.71 -22.18 6.34
N PHE A 96 9.91 -21.12 6.15
CA PHE A 96 10.42 -19.74 6.05
C PHE A 96 11.12 -19.25 7.33
N ARG A 97 10.99 -19.99 8.44
CA ARG A 97 11.59 -19.68 9.73
C ARG A 97 12.98 -20.28 9.92
N ASP A 98 13.34 -21.26 9.11
CA ASP A 98 14.65 -21.93 9.12
C ASP A 98 15.68 -21.11 8.32
#